data_AF-A0A4P8SJY9-F1
#
_entry.id   AF-A0A4P8SJY9-F1
#
_cell.length_a   1.000
_cell.length_b   1.000
_cell.length_c   1.000
_cell.angle_alpha   90.00
_cell.angle_beta   90.00
_cell.angle_gamma   90.00
#
_symmetry.space_group_name_H-M   'P 1'
#
loop_
_entity.id
_entity.type
_entity.pdbx_description
1 polymer ?
#
loop_
_entity_poly.entity_id
_entity_poly.type
_entity_poly.pdbx_seq_one_letter_code
_entity_poly.pdbx_strand_id
1 'polypeptide(L)'
;MEKGIKDAMLTSIVRRGLDVSEARLQAALRACCASLVYRARVCAMRFRRDIDGKPVEAIEEEDKNHAWQKIVEYRARHQLPSCRRCGRKAPLRSVRPSPASVGHG
;
A
#
# COMPACT_ATOMS: atom_id res chain seq x y z
N MET A 1 8.38 4.72 1.75
CA MET A 1 9.78 4.91 2.21
C MET A 1 10.35 6.09 1.46
N GLU A 2 11.24 6.85 2.10
CA GLU A 2 12.01 7.93 1.47
C GLU A 2 12.73 7.45 0.20
N LYS A 3 12.87 8.32 -0.81
CA LYS A 3 13.76 8.09 -1.95
C LYS A 3 15.20 7.94 -1.45
N GLY A 4 15.91 6.89 -1.89
CA GLY A 4 17.29 6.67 -1.45
C GLY A 4 17.47 6.07 -0.05
N ILE A 5 16.39 5.55 0.59
CA ILE A 5 16.46 4.96 1.94
C ILE A 5 17.51 3.84 2.09
N LYS A 6 17.93 3.20 0.98
CA LYS A 6 18.98 2.19 0.96
C LYS A 6 20.27 2.71 1.58
N ASP A 7 20.72 3.90 1.19
CA ASP A 7 22.02 4.44 1.60
C ASP A 7 22.02 4.85 3.07
N ALA A 8 20.89 5.40 3.55
CA ALA A 8 20.66 5.66 4.96
C ALA A 8 20.66 4.37 5.80
N MET A 9 20.04 3.30 5.29
CA MET A 9 20.05 1.99 5.95
C MET A 9 21.44 1.35 5.96
N LEU A 10 22.19 1.41 4.86
CA LEU A 10 23.57 0.91 4.79
C LEU A 10 24.47 1.61 5.81
N THR A 11 24.38 2.94 5.87
CA THR A 11 25.13 3.75 6.86
C THR A 11 24.78 3.32 8.29
N SER A 12 23.50 3.09 8.58
CA SER A 12 23.07 2.64 9.90
C SER A 12 23.49 1.19 10.22
N ILE A 13 23.59 0.30 9.24
CA ILE A 13 24.04 -1.08 9.42
C ILE A 13 25.53 -1.11 9.77
N VAL A 14 26.35 -0.38 9.01
CA VAL A 14 27.80 -0.24 9.26
C VAL A 14 28.04 0.35 10.64
N ARG A 15 27.34 1.44 11.00
CA ARG A 15 27.47 2.08 12.33
C ARG A 15 27.13 1.13 13.48
N ARG A 16 26.22 0.18 13.27
CA ARG A 16 25.77 -0.78 14.29
C ARG A 16 26.57 -2.09 14.28
N GLY A 17 27.56 -2.24 13.40
CA GLY A 17 28.36 -3.46 13.27
C GLY A 17 27.54 -4.68 12.82
N LEU A 18 26.44 -4.47 12.09
CA LEU A 18 25.58 -5.54 11.60
C LEU A 18 26.17 -6.15 10.32
N ASP A 19 26.30 -7.47 10.28
CA ASP A 19 26.79 -8.20 9.10
C ASP A 19 25.65 -8.45 8.08
N VAL A 20 25.35 -7.42 7.30
CA VAL A 20 24.37 -7.48 6.20
C VAL A 20 25.02 -6.97 4.92
N SER A 21 25.11 -7.82 3.91
CA SER A 21 25.60 -7.40 2.60
C SER A 21 24.63 -6.44 1.91
N GLU A 22 25.16 -5.47 1.17
CA GLU A 22 24.36 -4.52 0.39
C GLU A 22 23.39 -5.23 -0.56
N ALA A 23 23.84 -6.29 -1.21
CA ALA A 23 23.01 -7.08 -2.12
C ALA A 23 21.78 -7.68 -1.41
N ARG A 24 21.95 -8.18 -0.18
CA ARG A 24 20.84 -8.72 0.62
C ARG A 24 19.88 -7.61 1.05
N LEU A 25 20.39 -6.45 1.47
CA LEU A 25 19.55 -5.30 1.80
C LEU A 25 18.74 -4.83 0.59
N GLN A 26 19.39 -4.69 -0.56
CA GLN A 26 18.73 -4.26 -1.79
C GLN A 26 17.65 -5.25 -2.24
N ALA A 27 17.92 -6.55 -2.15
CA ALA A 27 16.92 -7.58 -2.45
C ALA A 27 15.72 -7.51 -1.50
N ALA A 28 15.96 -7.35 -0.19
CA ALA A 28 14.91 -7.21 0.81
C ALA A 28 14.07 -5.95 0.60
N LEU A 29 14.70 -4.82 0.29
CA LEU A 29 14.01 -3.56 -0.03
C LEU A 29 13.12 -3.69 -1.27
N ARG A 30 13.63 -4.32 -2.33
CA ARG A 30 12.85 -4.59 -3.55
C ARG A 30 11.63 -5.47 -3.25
N ALA A 31 11.81 -6.54 -2.48
CA ALA A 31 10.72 -7.42 -2.07
C ALA A 31 9.66 -6.67 -1.24
N CYS A 32 10.10 -5.84 -0.29
CA CYS A 32 9.21 -5.01 0.52
C CYS A 32 8.39 -4.05 -0.35
N CYS A 33 9.04 -3.30 -1.25
CA CYS A 33 8.38 -2.38 -2.18
C CYS A 33 7.43 -3.06 -3.17
N ALA A 34 7.71 -4.32 -3.53
CA ALA A 34 6.86 -5.11 -4.41
C ALA A 34 5.62 -5.70 -3.70
N SER A 35 5.61 -5.73 -2.37
CA SER A 35 4.50 -6.30 -1.60
C SER A 35 3.19 -5.52 -1.78
N LEU A 36 2.06 -6.23 -1.77
CA LEU A 36 0.74 -5.62 -1.82
C LEU A 36 0.48 -4.71 -0.63
N VAL A 37 0.96 -5.10 0.56
CA VAL A 37 0.80 -4.32 1.79
C VAL A 37 1.48 -2.97 1.64
N TYR A 38 2.70 -2.94 1.10
CA TYR A 38 3.40 -1.69 0.85
C TYR A 38 2.65 -0.82 -0.16
N ARG A 39 2.24 -1.39 -1.30
CA ARG A 39 1.49 -0.65 -2.34
C ARG A 39 0.18 -0.09 -1.79
N ALA A 40 -0.55 -0.86 -0.98
CA ALA A 40 -1.78 -0.40 -0.34
C ALA A 40 -1.54 0.76 0.63
N ARG A 41 -0.43 0.71 1.39
CA ARG A 41 -0.01 1.82 2.26
C ARG A 41 0.35 3.06 1.46
N VAL A 42 1.05 2.93 0.33
CA VAL A 42 1.36 4.06 -0.57
C VAL A 42 0.09 4.76 -1.03
N CYS A 43 -0.96 4.02 -1.39
CA CYS A 43 -2.25 4.62 -1.78
C CYS A 43 -2.94 5.37 -0.63
N ALA A 44 -2.79 4.91 0.62
CA ALA A 44 -3.51 5.48 1.77
C ALA A 44 -2.75 6.63 2.46
N MET A 45 -1.42 6.66 2.37
CA MET A 45 -0.59 7.61 3.12
C MET A 45 -0.43 8.96 2.41
N ARG A 46 -0.14 10.00 3.21
CA ARG A 46 0.17 11.34 2.70
C ARG A 46 1.66 11.58 2.51
N PHE A 47 2.50 11.03 3.39
CA PHE A 47 3.94 11.28 3.41
C PHE A 47 4.72 9.97 3.40
N ARG A 48 5.88 9.97 2.74
CA ARG A 48 6.93 8.97 2.92
C ARG A 48 7.63 9.23 4.25
N ARG A 49 8.27 8.19 4.77
CA ARG A 49 8.98 8.21 6.06
C ARG A 49 10.42 7.77 5.87
N ASP A 50 11.31 8.38 6.65
CA ASP A 50 12.73 8.01 6.76
C ASP A 50 12.92 6.73 7.60
N ILE A 51 14.18 6.40 7.89
CA ILE A 51 14.56 5.23 8.70
C ILE A 51 14.14 5.36 10.19
N ASP A 52 13.95 6.58 10.68
CA ASP A 52 13.53 6.88 12.05
C ASP A 52 11.99 7.00 12.16
N GLY A 53 11.27 6.86 11.04
CA GLY A 53 9.82 6.93 10.96
C GLY A 53 9.26 8.36 10.85
N LYS A 54 10.10 9.37 10.67
CA LYS A 54 9.69 10.77 10.51
C LYS A 54 9.22 11.04 9.08
N PRO A 55 8.20 11.89 8.88
CA PRO A 55 7.75 12.27 7.55
C PRO A 55 8.80 13.12 6.84
N VAL A 56 9.07 12.82 5.56
CA VAL A 56 10.13 13.49 4.78
C VAL A 56 9.60 14.15 3.51
N GLU A 57 8.82 13.44 2.71
CA GLU A 57 8.30 13.94 1.43
C GLU A 57 6.84 13.52 1.25
N ALA A 58 6.03 14.36 0.60
CA ALA A 58 4.67 13.99 0.25
C ALA A 58 4.69 12.88 -0.82
N ILE A 59 3.76 11.93 -0.72
CA ILE A 59 3.57 10.92 -1.78
C ILE A 59 2.79 11.60 -2.89
N GLU A 60 3.43 11.74 -4.05
CA GLU A 60 2.83 12.30 -5.25
C GLU A 60 1.63 11.48 -5.72
N GLU A 61 0.69 12.12 -6.40
CA GLU A 61 -0.50 11.43 -6.90
C GLU A 61 -0.14 10.37 -7.95
N GLU A 62 0.88 10.62 -8.75
CA GLU A 62 1.42 9.68 -9.72
C GLU A 62 1.91 8.38 -9.06
N ASP A 63 2.69 8.48 -7.98
CA ASP A 63 3.12 7.33 -7.18
C ASP A 63 1.91 6.52 -6.66
N LYS A 64 0.86 7.21 -6.21
CA LYS A 64 -0.38 6.56 -5.74
C LYS A 64 -1.14 5.87 -6.85
N ASN A 65 -1.14 6.45 -8.06
CA ASN A 65 -1.78 5.88 -9.24
C ASN A 65 -1.01 4.64 -9.70
N HIS A 66 0.32 4.71 -9.76
CA HIS A 66 1.18 3.59 -10.10
C HIS A 66 1.01 2.42 -9.12
N ALA A 67 1.05 2.69 -7.81
CA ALA A 67 0.83 1.68 -6.78
C ALA A 67 -0.55 1.02 -6.92
N TRP A 68 -1.59 1.81 -7.22
CA TRP A 68 -2.95 1.31 -7.42
C TRP A 68 -3.04 0.39 -8.65
N GLN A 69 -2.48 0.80 -9.79
CA GLN A 69 -2.45 -0.03 -11.00
C GLN A 69 -1.81 -1.39 -10.72
N LYS A 70 -0.69 -1.41 -9.99
CA LYS A 70 -0.01 -2.66 -9.61
C LYS A 70 -0.82 -3.56 -8.67
N ILE A 71 -1.70 -2.99 -7.84
CA ILE A 71 -2.65 -3.78 -7.03
C ILE A 71 -3.73 -4.40 -7.91
N VAL A 72 -4.28 -3.62 -8.85
CA VAL A 72 -5.31 -4.09 -9.79
C VAL A 72 -4.78 -5.20 -10.68
N GLU A 73 -3.60 -5.01 -11.27
CA GLU A 73 -2.91 -6.03 -12.09
C GLU A 73 -2.71 -7.34 -11.31
N TYR A 74 -2.24 -7.25 -10.06
CA TYR A 74 -2.06 -8.42 -9.21
C TYR A 74 -3.40 -9.13 -8.96
N ARG A 75 -4.44 -8.39 -8.58
CA ARG A 75 -5.75 -8.98 -8.31
C ARG A 75 -6.35 -9.67 -9.53
N ALA A 76 -6.24 -9.04 -10.71
CA ALA A 76 -6.70 -9.63 -11.96
C ALA A 76 -5.96 -10.93 -12.27
N ARG A 77 -4.62 -10.94 -12.14
CA ARG A 77 -3.79 -12.13 -12.35
C ARG A 77 -4.15 -13.29 -11.42
N HIS A 78 -4.53 -12.99 -10.19
CA HIS A 78 -4.88 -13.97 -9.17
C HIS A 78 -6.39 -14.19 -9.01
N GLN A 79 -7.21 -13.68 -9.94
CA GLN A 79 -8.68 -13.81 -9.92
C GLN A 79 -9.34 -13.38 -8.60
N LEU A 80 -8.75 -12.38 -7.94
CA LEU A 80 -9.26 -11.86 -6.67
C LEU A 80 -10.36 -10.81 -6.92
N PRO A 81 -11.33 -10.67 -5.99
CA PRO A 81 -12.37 -9.66 -6.11
C PRO A 81 -11.81 -8.25 -6.32
N SER A 82 -12.48 -7.49 -7.19
CA SER A 82 -12.15 -6.09 -7.40
C SER A 82 -12.36 -5.31 -6.09
N CYS A 83 -11.40 -4.46 -5.78
CA CYS A 83 -11.46 -3.60 -4.61
C CYS A 83 -11.56 -2.16 -5.09
N ARG A 84 -12.34 -1.36 -4.35
CA ARG A 84 -12.41 0.08 -4.61
C ARG A 84 -11.15 0.73 -4.07
N ARG A 85 -10.61 1.68 -4.84
CA ARG A 85 -9.52 2.54 -4.37
C ARG A 85 -9.97 3.19 -3.06
N CYS A 86 -9.22 2.97 -1.99
CA CYS A 86 -9.46 3.55 -0.68
C CYS A 86 -9.54 5.07 -0.86
N GLY A 87 -10.75 5.66 -0.74
CA GLY A 87 -10.97 7.09 -0.95
C GLY A 87 -12.30 7.49 -1.60
N ARG A 88 -13.05 6.59 -2.25
CA ARG A 88 -14.46 6.86 -2.60
C ARG A 88 -15.37 6.08 -1.68
N LYS A 89 -16.12 6.79 -0.83
CA LYS A 89 -17.25 6.22 -0.09
C LYS A 89 -18.08 5.39 -1.07
N ALA A 90 -18.38 4.13 -0.72
CA ALA A 90 -19.40 3.40 -1.44
C ALA A 90 -20.68 4.24 -1.40
N PRO A 91 -21.46 4.38 -2.50
CA PRO A 91 -22.82 4.84 -2.34
C PRO A 91 -23.48 3.84 -1.38
N LEU A 92 -24.04 4.35 -0.29
CA LEU A 92 -24.86 3.58 0.64
C LEU A 92 -25.81 2.76 -0.23
N ARG A 93 -25.68 1.42 -0.15
CA ARG A 93 -26.63 0.51 -0.78
C ARG A 93 -28.01 0.99 -0.34
N SER A 94 -28.85 1.39 -1.30
CA SER A 94 -30.25 1.63 -1.07
C SER A 94 -30.80 0.38 -0.38
N VAL A 95 -31.32 0.59 0.82
CA VAL A 95 -32.09 -0.40 1.56
C VAL A 95 -33.14 -0.96 0.59
N ARG A 96 -33.07 -2.25 0.28
CA ARG A 96 -34.16 -2.93 -0.44
C ARG A 96 -35.42 -2.79 0.43
N PRO A 97 -36.58 -2.43 -0.12
CA PRO A 97 -37.81 -2.49 0.66
C PRO A 97 -38.08 -3.95 1.07
N SER A 98 -38.40 -4.16 2.34
CA SER A 98 -38.86 -5.43 2.89
C SER A 98 -40.04 -5.96 2.08
N PRO A 99 -40.15 -7.29 1.86
CA PRO A 99 -41.39 -7.87 1.37
C PRO A 99 -42.45 -7.72 2.47
N ALA A 100 -43.51 -6.96 2.14
CA ALA A 100 -44.70 -6.85 2.96
C ALA A 100 -45.25 -8.25 3.22
N SER A 101 -45.42 -8.57 4.50
CA SER A 101 -46.11 -9.78 4.94
C SER A 101 -47.56 -9.43 5.28
N VAL A 102 -48.47 -10.27 4.76
CA VAL A 102 -49.82 -10.61 5.25
C VAL A 102 -51.00 -9.72 4.90
N GLY A 103 -52.01 -10.37 4.31
CA GLY A 103 -53.42 -9.97 4.32
C GLY A 103 -54.31 -11.09 3.77
N HIS A 104 -54.48 -12.18 4.53
CA HIS A 104 -55.62 -13.09 4.37
C HIS A 104 -56.72 -12.61 5.32
N GLY A 105 -57.90 -12.37 4.77
CA GLY A 105 -59.14 -12.03 5.46
C GLY A 105 -60.26 -11.95 4.44
#